data_AF-A0A920HDP9-F1
#
_entry.id   AF-A0A920HDP9-F1
#
_cell.length_a   1.000
_cell.length_b   1.000
_cell.length_c   1.000
_cell.angle_alpha   90.00
_cell.angle_beta   90.00
_cell.angle_gamma   90.00
#
_symmetry.space_group_name_H-M   'P 1'
#
loop_
_entity.id
_entity.type
_entity.pdbx_description
1 polymer ?
#
loop_
_entity_poly.entity_id
_entity_poly.type
_entity_poly.pdbx_seq_one_letter_code
_entity_poly.pdbx_strand_id
1 'polypeptide(L)'
;MLVGEQVEREEFAKANEIAEAEGFAPAKARPVLLGITKASLQTRSFVSAASFQETTRVLTEASVSGREDRLEGLKENVIVGR
;
A
#
# COMPACT_ATOMS: atom_id res chain seq x y z
N MET A 1 -5.33 -8.21 10.16
CA MET A 1 -6.10 -8.26 8.91
C MET A 1 -7.56 -8.48 9.23
N LEU A 2 -8.41 -7.62 8.72
CA LEU A 2 -9.86 -7.71 8.84
C LEU A 2 -10.47 -8.47 7.65
N VAL A 3 -11.61 -9.10 7.87
CA VAL A 3 -12.33 -9.81 6.80
C VAL A 3 -12.82 -8.80 5.76
N GLY A 4 -12.39 -8.96 4.51
CA GLY A 4 -12.75 -8.06 3.39
C GLY A 4 -11.78 -6.90 3.16
N GLU A 5 -10.72 -6.81 3.96
CA GLU A 5 -9.65 -5.83 3.76
C GLU A 5 -8.82 -6.17 2.52
N GLN A 6 -8.52 -5.17 1.69
CA GLN A 6 -7.61 -5.31 0.55
C GLN A 6 -6.20 -4.99 1.03
N VAL A 7 -5.33 -5.99 0.98
CA VAL A 7 -3.92 -5.87 1.34
C VAL A 7 -3.05 -6.19 0.13
N GLU A 8 -1.83 -5.68 0.11
CA GLU A 8 -0.89 -6.02 -0.94
C GLU A 8 -0.44 -7.48 -0.82
N ARG A 9 -0.15 -8.09 -1.97
CA ARG A 9 0.24 -9.50 -2.06
C ARG A 9 1.50 -9.82 -1.24
N GLU A 10 2.47 -8.91 -1.22
CA GLU A 10 3.71 -9.09 -0.47
C GLU A 10 3.51 -9.00 1.05
N GLU A 11 2.66 -8.08 1.50
CA GLU A 11 2.34 -7.94 2.92
C GLU A 11 1.53 -9.15 3.40
N PHE A 12 0.58 -9.61 2.59
CA PHE A 12 -0.15 -10.85 2.82
C PHE A 12 0.77 -12.07 2.93
N ALA A 13 1.73 -12.20 2.01
CA ALA A 13 2.70 -13.30 2.04
C ALA A 13 3.55 -13.26 3.32
N LYS A 14 4.13 -12.09 3.67
CA LYS A 14 4.93 -11.93 4.89
C LYS A 14 4.13 -12.20 6.16
N ALA A 15 2.89 -11.72 6.24
CA ALA A 15 2.03 -11.97 7.39
C ALA A 15 1.70 -13.46 7.56
N ASN A 16 1.48 -14.18 6.45
CA ASN A 16 1.27 -15.63 6.48
C ASN A 16 2.53 -16.40 6.88
N GLU A 17 3.70 -16.02 6.38
CA GLU A 17 4.97 -16.65 6.80
C GLU A 17 5.20 -16.52 8.30
N ILE A 18 4.93 -15.35 8.88
CA ILE A 18 5.03 -15.12 10.34
C ILE A 18 4.00 -15.97 11.08
N ALA A 19 2.75 -16.00 10.62
CA ALA A 19 1.68 -16.78 11.26
C ALA A 19 2.00 -18.29 11.26
N GLU A 20 2.54 -18.81 10.16
CA GLU A 20 2.97 -20.21 10.07
C GLU A 20 4.15 -20.51 11.01
N ALA A 21 5.12 -19.59 11.12
CA ALA A 21 6.24 -19.73 12.05
C ALA A 21 5.80 -19.75 13.52
N GLU A 22 4.75 -19.00 13.86
CA GLU A 22 4.13 -18.97 15.19
C GLU A 22 3.13 -20.12 15.44
N GLY A 23 2.89 -20.97 14.44
CA GLY A 23 1.98 -22.12 14.54
C GLY A 23 0.50 -21.77 14.40
N PHE A 24 0.17 -20.57 13.95
CA PHE A 24 -1.20 -20.15 13.64
C PHE A 24 -1.61 -20.60 12.23
N ALA A 25 -2.93 -20.61 11.98
CA ALA A 25 -3.46 -20.91 10.66
C ALA A 25 -3.22 -19.72 9.70
N PRO A 26 -2.66 -19.94 8.50
CA PRO A 26 -2.44 -18.87 7.53
C PRO A 26 -3.77 -18.28 7.05
N ALA A 27 -3.76 -16.97 6.79
CA ALA A 27 -4.92 -16.28 6.25
C ALA A 27 -5.18 -16.73 4.79
N LYS A 28 -6.46 -16.75 4.40
CA LYS A 28 -6.89 -17.04 3.02
C LYS A 28 -7.37 -15.76 2.36
N ALA A 29 -6.85 -15.47 1.17
CA ALA A 29 -7.27 -14.32 0.36
C ALA A 29 -7.64 -14.75 -1.06
N ARG A 30 -8.32 -13.87 -1.79
CA ARG A 30 -8.59 -14.02 -3.23
C ARG A 30 -7.94 -12.85 -3.97
N PRO A 31 -7.28 -13.09 -5.12
CA PRO A 31 -6.73 -11.99 -5.91
C PRO A 31 -7.85 -11.11 -6.44
N VAL A 32 -7.66 -9.80 -6.36
CA VAL A 32 -8.58 -8.80 -6.89
C VAL A 32 -7.88 -8.07 -8.04
N LEU A 33 -8.55 -8.00 -9.20
CA LEU A 33 -8.04 -7.24 -10.34
C LEU A 33 -8.51 -5.78 -10.22
N LEU A 34 -7.55 -4.87 -10.25
CA LEU A 34 -7.79 -3.43 -10.18
C LEU A 34 -7.41 -2.77 -11.51
N GLY A 35 -8.18 -1.77 -11.94
CA GLY A 35 -7.80 -0.94 -13.08
C GLY A 35 -6.57 -0.08 -12.76
N ILE A 36 -5.84 0.34 -13.79
CA ILE A 36 -4.56 1.07 -13.65
C ILE A 36 -4.67 2.33 -12.78
N THR A 37 -5.78 3.07 -12.88
CA THR A 37 -6.02 4.28 -12.08
C THR A 37 -6.15 3.96 -10.60
N LYS A 38 -6.97 2.95 -10.26
CA LYS A 38 -7.21 2.54 -8.87
C LYS A 38 -5.96 1.91 -8.26
N ALA A 39 -5.25 1.10 -9.02
CA ALA A 39 -3.97 0.53 -8.60
C ALA A 39 -2.92 1.62 -8.33
N SER A 40 -2.88 2.67 -9.15
CA SER A 40 -1.93 3.78 -8.98
C SER A 40 -2.22 4.66 -7.76
N LEU A 41 -3.50 4.87 -7.42
CA LEU A 41 -3.90 5.65 -6.24
C LEU A 41 -3.76 4.86 -4.92
N GLN A 42 -3.74 3.53 -4.98
CA GLN A 42 -3.62 2.66 -3.80
C GLN A 42 -2.18 2.27 -3.47
N THR A 43 -1.18 2.86 -4.14
CA THR A 43 0.23 2.63 -3.80
C THR A 43 0.56 3.08 -2.37
N ARG A 44 1.56 2.43 -1.74
CA ARG A 44 2.02 2.74 -0.38
C ARG A 44 2.54 4.17 -0.24
N SER A 45 3.15 4.68 -1.30
CA SER A 45 3.71 6.01 -1.32
C SER A 45 2.65 7.05 -1.60
N PHE A 46 2.32 7.85 -0.59
CA PHE A 46 1.39 8.94 -0.78
C PHE A 46 2.00 10.05 -1.65
N VAL A 47 3.34 10.19 -1.67
CA VAL A 47 4.03 11.16 -2.53
C VAL A 47 3.83 10.80 -4.01
N SER A 48 4.03 9.52 -4.35
CA SER A 48 3.78 8.99 -5.69
C SER A 48 2.29 9.04 -6.05
N ALA A 49 1.39 8.66 -5.14
CA ALA A 49 -0.05 8.70 -5.38
C ALA A 49 -0.54 10.14 -5.63
N ALA A 50 -0.12 11.10 -4.80
CA ALA A 50 -0.52 12.50 -4.91
C ALA A 50 -0.01 13.17 -6.20
N SER A 51 1.12 12.69 -6.73
CA SER A 51 1.68 13.15 -8.02
C SER A 51 0.89 12.68 -9.24
N PHE A 52 0.06 11.64 -9.10
CA PHE A 52 -0.71 11.09 -10.20
C PHE A 52 -1.99 11.89 -10.41
N GLN A 53 -2.93 11.82 -9.46
CA GLN A 53 -4.24 12.50 -9.47
C GLN A 53 -4.77 12.67 -8.02
N GLU A 54 -5.88 13.40 -7.85
CA GLU A 54 -6.58 13.57 -6.56
C GLU A 54 -5.70 14.12 -5.41
N THR A 55 -4.70 14.96 -5.73
CA THR A 55 -3.66 15.45 -4.81
C THR A 55 -4.17 15.93 -3.46
N THR A 56 -5.21 16.79 -3.42
CA THR A 56 -5.78 17.32 -2.17
C THR A 56 -6.32 16.21 -1.26
N ARG A 57 -7.00 15.23 -1.84
CA ARG A 57 -7.58 14.12 -1.09
C ARG A 57 -6.49 13.24 -0.52
N VAL A 58 -5.52 12.84 -1.35
CA VAL A 58 -4.41 11.96 -0.94
C VAL A 58 -3.60 12.58 0.20
N LEU A 59 -3.26 13.87 0.11
CA LEU A 59 -2.52 14.57 1.17
C LEU A 59 -3.34 14.72 2.45
N THR A 60 -4.65 14.94 2.35
CA THR A 60 -5.53 15.01 3.52
C THR A 60 -5.59 13.68 4.25
N GLU A 61 -5.83 12.58 3.52
CA GLU A 61 -5.86 11.23 4.09
C GLU A 61 -4.52 10.85 4.73
N ALA A 62 -3.39 11.16 4.08
CA ALA A 62 -2.06 10.92 4.62
C ALA A 62 -1.79 11.73 5.90
N SER A 63 -2.22 12.99 5.94
CA SER A 63 -2.05 13.87 7.11
C SER A 63 -2.89 13.39 8.30
N VAL A 64 -4.14 13.00 8.07
CA VAL A 64 -5.04 12.51 9.13
C VAL A 64 -4.58 11.15 9.68
N SER A 65 -4.03 10.29 8.82
CA SER A 65 -3.51 8.98 9.22
C SER A 65 -2.08 9.01 9.76
N GLY A 66 -1.38 10.15 9.68
CA GLY A 66 0.02 10.26 10.07
C GLY A 66 0.95 9.35 9.24
N ARG A 67 0.65 9.16 7.95
CA ARG A 67 1.44 8.29 7.07
C ARG A 67 2.85 8.85 6.84
N GLU A 68 3.83 7.96 6.87
CA GLU A 68 5.22 8.24 6.51
C GLU A 68 5.57 7.57 5.18
N ASP A 69 6.28 8.29 4.30
CA ASP A 69 6.74 7.77 3.02
C ASP A 69 8.22 7.38 3.10
N ARG A 70 8.53 6.13 2.75
CA ARG A 70 9.89 5.59 2.85
C ARG A 70 10.73 5.79 1.59
N LEU A 71 10.14 6.35 0.52
CA LEU A 71 10.83 6.63 -0.74
C LEU A 71 11.49 5.38 -1.36
N GLU A 72 10.83 4.22 -1.25
CA GLU A 72 11.35 2.95 -1.77
C GLU A 72 11.19 2.84 -3.30
N GLY A 73 10.31 3.66 -3.89
CA GLY A 73 9.97 3.66 -5.30
C GLY A 73 10.72 4.69 -6.14
N LEU A 74 10.79 4.43 -7.45
CA LEU A 74 11.47 5.32 -8.41
C LEU A 74 10.86 6.73 -8.45
N LYS A 75 9.52 6.84 -8.48
CA LYS A 75 8.83 8.13 -8.61
C LYS A 75 9.09 9.05 -7.43
N GLU A 76 9.02 8.53 -6.21
CA GLU A 76 9.34 9.29 -5.01
C GLU A 76 10.74 9.90 -5.07
N ASN A 77 11.74 9.08 -5.40
CA ASN A 77 13.13 9.51 -5.46
C ASN A 77 13.34 10.61 -6.51
N VAL A 78 12.72 10.47 -7.68
CA VAL A 78 12.76 11.51 -8.72
C VAL A 78 12.10 12.81 -8.26
N ILE A 79 10.97 12.74 -7.55
CA ILE A 79 10.25 13.93 -7.05
C ILE A 79 11.09 14.70 -6.02
N VAL A 80 11.80 13.98 -5.14
CA VAL A 80 12.67 14.61 -4.12
C VAL A 80 14.07 14.96 -4.64
N GLY A 81 14.41 14.54 -5.86
CA GLY A 81 15.70 14.81 -6.50
C GLY A 81 16.86 13.98 -5.95
N ARG A 82 16.62 12.71 -5.60
CA ARG A 82 17.63 11.74 -5.17
C ARG A 82 18.22 10.94 -6.33
#